data_AF-A0A3E0DRM2-F1
#
_entry.id   AF-A0A3E0DRM2-F1
#
_cell.length_a   1.000
_cell.length_b   1.000
_cell.length_c   1.000
_cell.angle_alpha   90.00
_cell.angle_beta   90.00
_cell.angle_gamma   90.00
#
_symmetry.space_group_name_H-M   'P 1'
#
loop_
_entity.id
_entity.type
_entity.pdbx_description
1 polymer ?
#
loop_
_entity_poly.entity_id
_entity_poly.type
_entity_poly.pdbx_seq_one_letter_code
_entity_poly.pdbx_strand_id
1 'polypeptide(L)' 'MSSIEERVKKIVCEQLGVKEEEVVSSASFVDDLGADSLDTVELVMALEEEFDTEIPDEEAEKITTVQAANDYINANL' A
#
# COMPACT_ATOMS: atom_id res chain seq x y z
N MET A 1 -15.56 12.23 1.87
CA MET A 1 -15.01 10.92 2.24
C MET A 1 -13.95 10.63 1.21
N SER A 2 -12.70 10.49 1.62
CA SER A 2 -11.63 10.10 0.72
C SER A 2 -11.85 8.65 0.28
N SER A 3 -11.60 8.32 -0.98
CA SER A 3 -11.71 6.93 -1.45
C SER A 3 -10.60 6.07 -0.82
N ILE A 4 -10.77 4.74 -0.84
CA ILE A 4 -9.70 3.81 -0.42
C ILE A 4 -8.42 4.08 -1.21
N GLU A 5 -8.54 4.27 -2.53
CA GLU A 5 -7.41 4.57 -3.41
C GLU A 5 -6.70 5.88 -3.04
N GLU A 6 -7.43 6.93 -2.66
CA GLU A 6 -6.84 8.20 -2.18
C GLU A 6 -6.08 8.01 -0.85
N ARG A 7 -6.63 7.22 0.06
CA ARG A 7 -6.00 6.94 1.37
C ARG A 7 -4.75 6.08 1.21
N VAL A 8 -4.83 5.00 0.44
CA VAL A 8 -3.67 4.15 0.10
C VAL A 8 -2.60 4.97 -0.59
N LYS A 9 -2.97 5.78 -1.59
CA LYS A 9 -2.02 6.65 -2.29
C LYS A 9 -1.29 7.58 -1.32
N LYS A 10 -2.03 8.21 -0.41
CA LYS A 10 -1.45 9.12 0.58
C LYS A 10 -0.42 8.41 1.48
N ILE A 11 -0.76 7.23 1.99
CA ILE A 11 0.14 6.44 2.84
C ILE A 11 1.42 6.08 2.07
N VAL A 12 1.27 5.60 0.83
CA VAL A 12 2.42 5.23 0.00
C VAL A 12 3.35 6.43 -0.24
N CYS A 13 2.80 7.61 -0.52
CA CYS A 13 3.58 8.84 -0.67
C CYS A 13 4.29 9.26 0.62
N GLU A 14 3.61 9.18 1.76
CA GLU A 14 4.18 9.55 3.07
C GLU A 14 5.28 8.58 3.51
N GLN A 15 5.05 7.27 3.31
CA GLN A 15 5.94 6.20 3.75
C GLN A 15 7.18 6.08 2.86
N LEU A 16 6.99 6.10 1.53
CA LEU A 16 8.09 5.90 0.58
C LEU A 16 8.74 7.21 0.12
N GLY A 17 8.16 8.36 0.48
CA GLY A 17 8.66 9.67 0.04
C GLY A 17 8.55 9.91 -1.47
N VAL A 18 7.67 9.15 -2.15
CA VAL A 18 7.41 9.24 -3.59
C VAL A 18 6.30 10.21 -3.90
N LYS A 19 6.21 10.66 -5.15
CA LYS A 19 5.16 11.61 -5.54
C LYS A 19 3.84 10.90 -5.83
N GLU A 20 2.73 11.60 -5.61
CA GLU A 20 1.39 11.09 -5.96
C GLU A 20 1.23 10.70 -7.44
N GLU A 21 2.00 11.34 -8.33
CA GLU A 21 2.02 11.03 -9.77
C GLU A 21 2.69 9.69 -10.08
N GLU A 22 3.57 9.20 -9.22
CA GLU A 22 4.27 7.90 -9.36
C GLU A 22 3.42 6.76 -8.80
N VAL A 23 2.55 7.05 -7.81
CA VAL A 23 1.65 6.06 -7.20
C VAL A 23 0.44 5.82 -8.11
N VAL A 24 0.65 5.06 -9.18
CA VAL A 24 -0.40 4.56 -10.06
C VAL A 24 -0.78 3.14 -9.67
N SER A 25 -1.99 2.70 -10.00
CA SER A 25 -2.51 1.40 -9.58
C SER A 25 -1.62 0.22 -10.03
N SER A 26 -0.97 0.35 -11.19
CA SER A 26 -0.03 -0.67 -11.70
C SER A 26 1.38 -0.62 -11.10
N ALA A 27 1.70 0.39 -10.28
CA ALA A 27 3.05 0.55 -9.76
C ALA A 27 3.39 -0.56 -8.77
N SER A 28 4.54 -1.19 -8.97
CA SER A 28 5.19 -2.11 -8.02
C SER A 28 5.80 -1.31 -6.87
N PHE A 29 5.52 -1.71 -5.63
CA PHE A 29 6.12 -1.05 -4.46
C PHE A 29 7.64 -1.14 -4.50
N VAL A 30 8.18 -2.28 -4.93
CA VAL A 30 9.62 -2.52 -4.97
C VAL A 30 10.24 -2.02 -6.28
N ASP A 31 9.69 -2.42 -7.44
CA ASP A 31 10.36 -2.17 -8.71
C ASP A 31 10.17 -0.74 -9.23
N ASP A 32 8.99 -0.15 -9.00
CA ASP A 32 8.66 1.18 -9.52
C ASP A 32 8.82 2.28 -8.46
N LEU A 33 8.43 2.00 -7.21
CA LEU A 33 8.49 2.96 -6.11
C LEU A 33 9.74 2.82 -5.24
N GLY A 34 10.55 1.77 -5.46
CA GLY A 34 11.85 1.60 -4.81
C GLY A 34 11.79 1.24 -3.32
N ALA A 35 10.65 0.71 -2.85
CA ALA A 35 10.51 0.22 -1.48
C ALA A 35 11.45 -0.97 -1.24
N ASP A 36 12.17 -0.94 -0.12
CA ASP A 36 12.94 -2.08 0.34
C ASP A 36 12.11 -3.05 1.20
N SER A 37 12.76 -4.08 1.73
CA SER A 37 12.08 -5.08 2.58
C SER A 37 11.58 -4.52 3.91
N LEU A 38 12.15 -3.42 4.40
CA LEU A 38 11.68 -2.76 5.62
C LEU A 38 10.53 -1.81 5.29
N ASP A 39 10.66 -1.04 4.21
CA ASP A 39 9.63 -0.13 3.73
C ASP A 39 8.31 -0.85 3.45
N THR A 40 8.38 -2.05 2.86
CA THR A 40 7.20 -2.88 2.59
C THR A 40 6.49 -3.35 3.87
N VAL A 41 7.25 -3.70 4.90
CA VAL A 41 6.68 -4.07 6.22
C VAL A 41 6.02 -2.86 6.88
N GLU A 42 6.71 -1.71 6.91
CA GLU A 42 6.17 -0.49 7.49
C GLU A 42 4.94 0.01 6.73
N LEU A 43 4.93 -0.12 5.40
CA LEU A 43 3.79 0.21 4.56
C LEU A 43 2.56 -0.64 4.90
N VAL A 44 2.74 -1.96 5.02
CA VAL A 44 1.65 -2.88 5.40
C VAL A 44 1.09 -2.52 6.77
N MET A 45 1.95 -2.27 7.75
CA MET A 45 1.53 -1.83 9.10
C MET A 45 0.75 -0.50 9.06
N ALA A 46 1.17 0.46 8.25
CA ALA A 46 0.47 1.73 8.09
C ALA A 46 -0.92 1.55 7.44
N LEU A 47 -1.05 0.62 6.50
CA LEU A 47 -2.35 0.25 5.92
C LEU A 47 -3.26 -0.44 6.95
N GLU A 48 -2.72 -1.36 7.75
CA GLU A 48 -3.46 -2.01 8.85
C GLU A 48 -4.03 -0.98 9.83
N GLU A 49 -3.20 -0.04 10.31
CA GLU A 49 -3.64 1.01 11.24
C GLU A 49 -4.66 1.97 10.62
N GLU A 50 -4.47 2.40 9.37
CA GLU A 50 -5.38 3.34 8.71
C GLU A 50 -6.76 2.72 8.47
N PHE A 51 -6.81 1.43 8.14
CA PHE A 51 -8.05 0.74 7.77
C PHE A 51 -8.63 -0.13 8.88
N ASP A 52 -8.01 -0.16 10.07
CA ASP A 52 -8.40 -1.00 11.21
C ASP A 52 -8.56 -2.48 10.78
N THR A 53 -7.57 -2.98 10.04
CA THR A 53 -7.55 -4.31 9.45
C THR A 53 -6.28 -5.07 9.83
N GLU A 54 -6.24 -6.37 9.56
CA GLU A 54 -5.10 -7.25 9.83
C GLU A 54 -4.74 -7.96 8.52
N ILE A 55 -3.50 -7.79 8.07
CA ILE A 55 -2.96 -8.34 6.83
C ILE A 55 -1.99 -9.47 7.21
N PRO A 56 -2.37 -10.74 7.05
CA PRO A 56 -1.46 -11.85 7.33
C PRO A 56 -0.20 -11.77 6.46
N ASP A 57 0.94 -12.18 7.01
CA ASP A 57 2.23 -12.18 6.30
C ASP A 57 2.14 -12.82 4.89
N GLU A 58 1.42 -13.93 4.75
CA GLU A 58 1.23 -14.62 3.46
C GLU A 58 0.48 -13.78 2.41
N GLU A 59 -0.41 -12.90 2.84
CA GLU A 59 -1.13 -11.97 1.96
C GLU A 59 -0.30 -10.71 1.72
N ALA A 60 0.40 -10.20 2.74
CA ALA A 60 1.34 -9.09 2.61
C ALA A 60 2.42 -9.38 1.54
N GLU A 61 2.95 -10.61 1.50
CA GLU A 61 3.91 -11.05 0.47
C GLU A 61 3.33 -11.01 -0.97
N LYS A 62 2.00 -11.10 -1.12
CA LYS A 62 1.31 -11.02 -2.42
C LYS A 62 0.95 -9.57 -2.80
N ILE A 63 0.95 -8.65 -1.84
CA ILE A 63 0.65 -7.22 -2.06
C ILE A 63 1.90 -6.54 -2.62
N THR A 64 2.15 -6.75 -3.91
CA THR A 64 3.32 -6.20 -4.61
C THR A 64 3.05 -4.89 -5.33
N THR A 65 1.77 -4.54 -5.55
CA THR A 65 1.35 -3.36 -6.31
C THR A 65 0.31 -2.52 -5.57
N VAL A 66 0.20 -1.25 -5.94
CA VAL A 66 -0.83 -0.33 -5.42
C VAL A 66 -2.25 -0.90 -5.62
N GLN A 67 -2.54 -1.47 -6.79
CA GLN A 67 -3.83 -2.11 -7.05
C GLN A 67 -4.06 -3.31 -6.12
N ALA A 68 -3.06 -4.15 -5.88
CA ALA A 68 -3.20 -5.29 -4.99
C ALA A 68 -3.53 -4.86 -3.55
N ALA A 69 -2.90 -3.79 -3.07
CA ALA A 69 -3.23 -3.21 -1.77
C ALA A 69 -4.68 -2.69 -1.73
N ASN A 70 -5.07 -1.92 -2.76
CA ASN A 70 -6.45 -1.42 -2.89
C ASN A 70 -7.48 -2.56 -2.92
N ASP A 71 -7.21 -3.63 -3.67
CA ASP A 71 -8.11 -4.77 -3.82
C ASP A 71 -8.25 -5.53 -2.50
N TYR A 72 -7.13 -5.77 -1.81
CA TYR A 72 -7.14 -6.42 -0.51
C TYR A 72 -7.96 -5.61 0.51
N ILE A 73 -7.70 -4.31 0.59
CA ILE A 73 -8.39 -3.42 1.53
C ILE A 73 -9.89 -3.36 1.19
N ASN A 74 -10.26 -3.24 -0.09
CA ASN A 74 -11.67 -3.27 -0.50
C ASN A 74 -12.38 -4.58 -0.15
N ALA A 75 -11.67 -5.71 -0.19
CA ALA A 75 -12.24 -7.03 0.09
C ALA A 75 -12.41 -7.32 1.60
N ASN A 76 -11.65 -6.62 2.46
CA ASN A 76 -11.58 -6.88 3.90
C ASN A 76 -12.10 -5.73 4.78
N LEU A 77 -12.68 -4.68 4.18
CA LEU A 77 -13.38 -3.58 4.86
C LEU A 77 -14.87 -3.85 5.07
#